data_AF-A0A519HJ93-F1
#
_entry.id   AF-A0A519HJ93-F1
#
_cell.length_a   1.000
_cell.length_b   1.000
_cell.length_c   1.000
_cell.angle_alpha   90.00
_cell.angle_beta   90.00
_cell.angle_gamma   90.00
#
_symmetry.space_group_name_H-M   'P 1'
#
loop_
_entity.id
_entity.type
_entity.pdbx_description
1 polymer ?
#
loop_
_entity_poly.entity_id
_entity_poly.type
_entity_poly.pdbx_seq_one_letter_code
_entity_poly.pdbx_strand_id
1 'polypeptide(L)'
;ALAGVQASGYEIRHGRTQPHAGLPPPGVALRNAAGEAVGWQAGQVLGVYAHGLFEQPAVLKALFGQAGRSLDAVFDGLADFIDLHFQPGKIAALID
;
A
#
# COMPACT_ATOMS: atom_id res chain seq x y z
N ALA A 1 -15.38 6.61 -0.54
CA ALA A 1 -14.72 5.50 0.16
C ALA A 1 -13.55 5.98 1.03
N LEU A 2 -12.48 6.51 0.43
CA LEU A 2 -11.23 6.83 1.15
C LEU A 2 -11.19 8.20 1.87
N ALA A 3 -12.24 9.02 1.77
CA ALA A 3 -12.25 10.33 2.41
C ALA A 3 -12.08 10.19 3.93
N GLY A 4 -11.09 10.89 4.49
CA GLY A 4 -10.76 10.85 5.92
C GLY A 4 -9.96 9.62 6.38
N VAL A 5 -9.65 8.67 5.48
CA VAL A 5 -8.82 7.50 5.81
C VAL A 5 -7.36 7.92 5.82
N GLN A 6 -6.69 7.67 6.94
CA GLN A 6 -5.23 7.82 7.04
C GLN A 6 -4.55 6.50 6.68
N ALA A 7 -3.40 6.61 6.02
CA ALA A 7 -2.58 5.49 5.62
C ALA A 7 -1.11 5.87 5.66
N SER A 8 -0.26 4.92 6.04
CA SER A 8 1.19 5.06 5.94
C SER A 8 1.69 4.42 4.64
N GLY A 9 2.72 5.01 4.07
CA GLY A 9 3.36 4.52 2.86
C GLY A 9 4.68 5.24 2.62
N TYR A 10 5.36 4.87 1.55
CA TYR A 10 6.61 5.51 1.14
C TYR A 10 6.60 5.76 -0.37
N GLU A 11 7.35 6.76 -0.81
CA GLU A 11 7.50 7.07 -2.24
C GLU A 11 8.95 6.80 -2.68
N ILE A 12 9.11 6.06 -3.78
CA ILE A 12 10.38 5.95 -4.49
C ILE A 12 10.12 6.46 -5.91
N ARG A 13 10.35 7.76 -6.12
CA ARG A 13 10.18 8.37 -7.43
C ARG A 13 11.17 9.49 -7.68
N HIS A 14 11.59 9.63 -8.92
CA HIS A 14 12.38 10.77 -9.40
C HIS A 14 11.54 11.80 -10.15
N GLY A 15 10.41 11.37 -10.72
CA GLY A 15 9.50 12.21 -11.49
C GLY A 15 8.66 13.16 -10.63
N ARG A 16 8.24 14.27 -11.25
CA ARG A 16 7.25 15.21 -10.69
C ARG A 16 6.00 15.20 -11.56
N THR A 17 4.86 14.85 -10.94
CA THR A 17 3.56 14.93 -11.62
C THR A 17 3.24 16.38 -11.97
N GLN A 18 2.85 16.61 -13.21
CA GLN A 18 2.29 17.87 -13.67
C GLN A 18 0.99 17.58 -14.42
N PRO A 19 -0.07 18.40 -14.22
CA PRO A 19 -1.29 18.25 -14.99
C PRO A 19 -1.01 18.52 -16.47
N HIS A 20 -1.63 17.73 -17.35
CA HIS A 20 -1.52 17.93 -18.78
C HIS A 20 -2.35 19.16 -19.20
N ALA A 21 -1.76 20.09 -19.94
CA ALA A 21 -2.39 21.39 -20.27
C ALA A 21 -3.73 21.28 -21.02
N GLY A 22 -3.92 20.20 -21.80
CA GLY A 22 -5.16 19.95 -22.54
C GLY A 22 -6.27 19.24 -21.76
N LEU A 23 -6.08 18.94 -20.46
CA LEU A 23 -7.05 18.21 -19.65
C LEU A 23 -7.49 19.04 -18.43
N PRO A 24 -8.73 18.84 -17.93
CA PRO A 24 -9.13 19.43 -16.65
C PRO A 24 -8.16 19.03 -15.53
N PRO A 25 -7.78 19.96 -14.64
CA PRO A 25 -6.88 19.64 -13.55
C PRO A 25 -7.53 18.64 -12.58
N PRO A 26 -6.83 17.57 -12.19
CA PRO A 26 -7.35 16.64 -11.20
C PRO A 26 -7.37 17.28 -9.81
N GLY A 27 -8.29 16.83 -8.95
CA GLY A 27 -8.33 17.27 -7.56
C GLY A 27 -7.17 16.70 -6.76
N VAL A 28 -6.60 17.47 -5.84
CA VAL A 28 -5.64 16.94 -4.86
C VAL A 28 -6.39 16.05 -3.88
N ALA A 29 -6.09 14.75 -3.89
CA ALA A 29 -6.78 13.74 -3.09
C ALA A 29 -6.00 13.33 -1.85
N LEU A 30 -4.66 13.33 -1.92
CA LEU A 30 -3.79 12.98 -0.80
C LEU A 30 -2.70 14.04 -0.61
N ARG A 31 -2.42 14.31 0.66
CA ARG A 31 -1.28 15.12 1.09
C ARG A 31 -0.41 14.31 2.06
N ASN A 32 0.90 14.47 1.96
CA ASN A 32 1.82 13.87 2.92
C ASN A 32 1.83 14.67 4.24
N ALA A 33 2.62 14.22 5.22
CA ALA A 33 2.74 14.87 6.53
C ALA A 33 3.26 16.32 6.45
N ALA A 34 4.00 16.68 5.40
CA ALA A 34 4.46 18.05 5.13
C ALA A 34 3.41 18.92 4.40
N GLY A 35 2.24 18.37 4.08
CA GLY A 35 1.16 19.06 3.37
C GLY A 35 1.29 19.08 1.84
N GLU A 36 2.32 18.42 1.28
CA GLU A 36 2.55 18.38 -0.17
C GLU A 36 1.56 17.46 -0.87
N ALA A 37 1.10 17.85 -2.06
CA ALA A 37 0.20 17.01 -2.86
C ALA A 37 0.96 15.79 -3.41
N VAL A 38 0.53 14.59 -3.01
CA VAL A 38 1.16 13.31 -3.38
C VAL A 38 0.21 12.34 -4.09
N GLY A 39 -1.08 12.67 -4.15
CA GLY A 39 -2.08 11.90 -4.90
C GLY A 39 -3.18 12.80 -5.47
N TRP A 40 -3.70 12.40 -6.62
CA TRP A 40 -4.65 13.16 -7.42
C TRP A 40 -5.83 12.29 -7.82
N GLN A 41 -7.03 12.87 -7.88
CA GLN A 41 -8.24 12.17 -8.29
C GLN A 41 -8.91 12.86 -9.48
N ALA A 42 -9.33 12.05 -10.45
CA ALA A 42 -10.18 12.45 -11.57
C ALA A 42 -11.34 11.46 -11.67
N GLY A 43 -12.56 11.90 -11.30
CA GLY A 43 -13.72 11.02 -11.21
C GLY A 43 -13.46 9.86 -10.24
N GLN A 44 -13.49 8.63 -10.76
CA GLN A 44 -13.30 7.40 -9.98
C GLN A 44 -11.85 6.91 -9.97
N VAL A 45 -10.94 7.63 -10.64
CA VAL A 45 -9.53 7.24 -10.76
C VAL A 45 -8.70 8.01 -9.75
N LEU A 46 -7.96 7.28 -8.91
CA LEU A 46 -6.97 7.81 -7.98
C LEU A 46 -5.57 7.48 -8.51
N GLY A 47 -4.76 8.51 -8.76
CA GLY A 47 -3.34 8.38 -9.08
C GLY A 47 -2.47 8.79 -7.89
N VAL A 48 -1.58 7.91 -7.45
CA VAL A 48 -0.70 8.13 -6.29
C VAL A 48 0.59 7.34 -6.48
N TYR A 49 1.72 7.85 -5.96
CA TYR A 49 3.01 7.17 -5.99
C TYR A 49 3.34 6.39 -4.72
N ALA A 50 2.65 6.69 -3.62
CA ALA A 50 2.85 6.01 -2.35
C ALA A 50 2.62 4.50 -2.49
N HIS A 51 3.67 3.73 -2.20
CA HIS A 51 3.60 2.29 -1.99
C HIS A 51 3.07 1.99 -0.59
N GLY A 52 2.48 0.82 -0.38
CA GLY A 52 1.99 0.40 0.93
C GLY A 52 0.50 0.69 1.17
N LEU A 53 -0.22 1.30 0.23
CA LEU A 53 -1.61 1.74 0.46
C LEU A 53 -2.57 0.55 0.63
N PHE A 54 -2.39 -0.54 -0.13
CA PHE A 54 -3.27 -1.71 -0.06
C PHE A 54 -2.90 -2.69 1.05
N GLU A 55 -1.75 -2.51 1.66
CA GLU A 55 -1.29 -3.23 2.84
C GLU A 55 -1.99 -2.71 4.11
N GLN A 56 -2.66 -1.55 4.02
CA GLN A 56 -3.35 -0.93 5.15
C GLN A 56 -4.77 -1.47 5.32
N PRO A 57 -5.10 -2.10 6.46
CA PRO A 57 -6.45 -2.63 6.70
C PRO A 57 -7.55 -1.58 6.59
N ALA A 58 -7.28 -0.34 7.00
CA ALA A 58 -8.24 0.78 6.92
C ALA A 58 -8.58 1.14 5.46
N VAL A 59 -7.60 1.09 4.56
CA VAL A 59 -7.80 1.35 3.12
C VAL A 59 -8.61 0.22 2.50
N LEU A 60 -8.23 -1.04 2.75
CA LEU A 60 -8.95 -2.21 2.21
C LEU A 60 -10.40 -2.22 2.68
N LYS A 61 -10.65 -1.97 3.96
CA LYS A 61 -12.00 -1.87 4.51
C LYS A 61 -12.81 -0.74 3.88
N ALA A 62 -12.20 0.42 3.66
CA ALA A 62 -12.87 1.56 3.06
C ALA A 62 -13.23 1.33 1.58
N LEU A 63 -12.38 0.64 0.82
CA LEU A 63 -12.60 0.36 -0.61
C LEU A 63 -13.50 -0.84 -0.87
N PHE A 64 -13.31 -1.92 -0.10
CA PHE A 64 -13.88 -3.23 -0.40
C PHE A 64 -14.87 -3.74 0.67
N GLY A 65 -15.03 -3.00 1.77
CA GLY A 65 -15.89 -3.43 2.89
C GLY A 65 -15.32 -4.60 3.71
N GLN A 66 -14.12 -5.08 3.37
CA GLN A 66 -13.44 -6.20 4.02
C GLN A 66 -11.99 -5.82 4.29
N ALA A 67 -11.47 -6.24 5.44
CA ALA A 67 -10.03 -6.28 5.66
C ALA A 67 -9.54 -7.66 5.20
N GLY A 68 -8.57 -7.70 4.29
CA GLY A 68 -7.89 -8.95 3.91
C GLY A 68 -7.11 -9.55 5.09
N ARG A 69 -6.46 -10.70 4.87
CA ARG A 69 -5.45 -11.19 5.84
C ARG A 69 -4.34 -10.14 5.94
N SER A 70 -3.98 -9.76 7.16
CA SER A 70 -2.85 -8.86 7.38
C SER A 70 -1.55 -9.50 6.90
N LEU A 71 -0.56 -8.67 6.61
CA LEU A 71 0.78 -9.15 6.26
C LEU A 71 1.37 -10.01 7.38
N ASP A 72 1.18 -9.62 8.64
CA ASP A 72 1.58 -10.41 9.81
C ASP A 72 0.93 -11.79 9.81
N ALA A 73 -0.39 -11.87 9.62
CA ALA A 73 -1.11 -13.14 9.60
C ALA A 73 -0.77 -14.02 8.37
N VAL A 74 -0.21 -13.42 7.32
CA VAL A 74 0.36 -14.15 6.18
C VAL A 74 1.75 -14.68 6.56
N PHE A 75 2.61 -13.87 7.18
CA PHE A 75 3.94 -14.30 7.59
C PHE A 75 3.90 -15.37 8.69
N ASP A 76 3.05 -15.22 9.70
CA ASP A 76 2.84 -16.24 10.72
C ASP A 76 2.38 -17.56 10.07
N GLY A 77 1.42 -17.48 9.14
CA GLY A 77 0.96 -18.67 8.42
C GLY A 77 2.02 -19.31 7.52
N LEU A 78 2.93 -18.51 6.94
CA LEU A 78 4.06 -19.04 6.18
C LEU A 78 5.09 -19.69 7.10
N ALA A 79 5.34 -19.13 8.29
CA ALA A 79 6.22 -19.72 9.30
C ALA A 79 5.66 -21.07 9.79
N ASP A 80 4.38 -21.12 10.16
CA ASP A 80 3.70 -22.36 10.56
C ASP A 80 3.76 -23.42 9.46
N PHE A 81 3.57 -23.02 8.20
CA PHE A 81 3.63 -23.92 7.05
C PHE A 81 5.03 -24.51 6.87
N ILE A 82 6.06 -23.68 7.04
CA ILE A 82 7.45 -24.13 6.99
C ILE A 82 7.72 -25.12 8.12
N ASP A 83 7.37 -24.79 9.37
CA ASP A 83 7.61 -25.64 10.53
C ASP A 83 6.94 -27.02 10.40
N LEU A 84 5.77 -27.07 9.75
CA LEU A 84 5.06 -28.32 9.49
C LEU A 84 5.75 -29.20 8.45
N HIS A 85 6.40 -28.61 7.45
CA HIS A 85 6.85 -29.32 6.26
C HIS A 85 8.37 -29.50 6.16
N PHE A 86 9.15 -28.73 6.89
CA PHE A 86 10.60 -28.76 6.82
C PHE A 86 11.17 -29.54 8.00
N GLN A 87 12.26 -30.27 7.76
CA GLN A 87 13.01 -30.84 8.88
C GLN A 87 13.64 -29.70 9.70
N PRO A 88 13.69 -29.84 11.04
CA PRO A 88 14.36 -28.87 11.90
C PRO A 88 15.77 -28.56 11.40
N GLY A 89 16.13 -27.28 11.38
CA GLY A 89 17.45 -26.80 10.93
C GLY A 89 17.61 -26.66 9.41
N LYS A 90 16.63 -27.07 8.58
CA LYS A 90 16.75 -26.99 7.11
C LYS A 90 16.90 -25.56 6.58
N ILE A 91 16.23 -24.58 7.19
CA ILE A 91 16.38 -23.16 6.82
C ILE A 91 17.73 -22.61 7.27
N ALA A 92 18.17 -22.93 8.49
CA ALA A 92 19.45 -22.48 9.01
C ALA A 92 20.61 -22.93 8.10
N ALA A 93 20.53 -24.15 7.56
CA ALA A 93 21.53 -24.68 6.62
C ALA A 93 21.56 -23.99 5.24
N LEU A 94 20.67 -23.01 4.93
CA LEU A 94 20.70 -22.25 3.67
C LEU A 94 21.60 -21.01 3.74
N ILE A 95 22.02 -20.60 4.94
CA ILE A 95 22.86 -19.43 5.18
C ILE A 95 24.30 -19.80 5.59
N ASP A 96 24.61 -21.10 5.56
CA ASP A 96 25.95 -21.69 5.69
C ASP A 96 26.56 -21.98 4.31
#